data_AF-A0A4U1F8J7-F1
#
_entry.id   AF-A0A4U1F8J7-F1
#
_cell.length_a   1.000
_cell.length_b   1.000
_cell.length_c   1.000
_cell.angle_alpha   90.00
_cell.angle_beta   90.00
_cell.angle_gamma   90.00
#
_symmetry.space_group_name_H-M   'P 1'
#
loop_
_entity.id
_entity.type
_entity.pdbx_description
1 polymer ?
#
loop_
_entity_poly.entity_id
_entity_poly.type
_entity_poly.pdbx_seq_one_letter_code
_entity_poly.pdbx_strand_id
1 'polypeptide(L)'
;NCGIYFPEIKRDPGRYLHTCPESVKKWLRQLKNAGKILMLITSSHSDYCRLLCEYILGNDFEYLFDIVITNALKPGFFSHLPSQRPFRTLENDEEQEALPSLDKPGWYSQGNAVHLYELLKKMTGKPEPKVVYFGDSMHSDIFPACHYSNWETVLILEELRGDRDGKPEDSEPLEKKGKYEGPKAKPLNRLSKKWGSFFIDSVSGLENTEDSLVYTWSCKRISAYSTIAIPSIEAIAELPLDYKFTSFSSNNSKTAGYYPNPPLVLSNDGKLKTK
;
A
#
# COMPACT_ATOMS: atom_id res chain seq x y z
N ASN A 1 -12.18 -10.57 -22.55
CA ASN A 1 -11.94 -11.35 -21.31
C ASN A 1 -13.06 -12.35 -21.09
N CYS A 2 -12.80 -13.64 -21.31
CA CYS A 2 -13.77 -14.73 -21.22
C CYS A 2 -13.65 -15.51 -19.89
N GLY A 3 -13.49 -14.80 -18.76
CA GLY A 3 -13.33 -15.39 -17.43
C GLY A 3 -14.50 -15.07 -16.50
N ILE A 4 -14.76 -15.93 -15.52
CA ILE A 4 -15.86 -15.77 -14.56
C ILE A 4 -15.57 -14.77 -13.43
N TYR A 5 -14.29 -14.45 -13.18
CA TYR A 5 -13.89 -13.61 -12.04
C TYR A 5 -14.56 -12.22 -12.03
N PHE A 6 -14.38 -11.43 -13.10
CA PHE A 6 -14.96 -10.09 -13.17
C PHE A 6 -16.50 -10.11 -13.24
N PRO A 7 -17.14 -10.97 -14.06
CA PRO A 7 -18.60 -11.10 -14.06
C PRO A 7 -19.19 -11.44 -12.68
N GLU A 8 -18.55 -12.34 -11.93
CA GLU A 8 -19.01 -12.72 -10.58
C GLU A 8 -18.94 -11.55 -9.59
N ILE A 9 -17.84 -10.79 -9.60
CA ILE A 9 -17.72 -9.59 -8.75
C ILE A 9 -18.74 -8.52 -9.16
N LYS A 10 -18.96 -8.31 -10.47
CA LYS A 10 -19.96 -7.36 -10.95
C LYS A 10 -21.39 -7.77 -10.54
N ARG A 11 -21.67 -9.07 -10.46
CA ARG A 11 -22.99 -9.62 -10.08
C ARG A 11 -23.26 -9.53 -8.59
N ASP A 12 -22.29 -9.86 -7.75
CA ASP A 12 -22.43 -9.89 -6.29
C ASP A 12 -21.14 -9.38 -5.61
N PRO A 13 -20.90 -8.05 -5.63
CA PRO A 13 -19.69 -7.46 -5.06
C PRO A 13 -19.57 -7.74 -3.55
N GLY A 14 -20.68 -7.82 -2.82
CA GLY A 14 -20.68 -7.99 -1.36
C GLY A 14 -20.15 -9.33 -0.89
N ARG A 15 -20.10 -10.33 -1.77
CA ARG A 15 -19.45 -11.62 -1.49
C ARG A 15 -17.92 -11.54 -1.47
N TYR A 16 -17.33 -10.60 -2.20
CA TYR A 16 -15.89 -10.54 -2.44
C TYR A 16 -15.23 -9.28 -1.87
N LEU A 17 -15.99 -8.21 -1.68
CA LEU A 17 -15.49 -6.90 -1.28
C LEU A 17 -15.97 -6.55 0.13
N HIS A 18 -15.02 -6.14 0.96
CA HIS A 18 -15.32 -5.47 2.22
C HIS A 18 -15.66 -4.01 1.96
N THR A 19 -16.73 -3.51 2.60
CA THR A 19 -17.04 -2.08 2.61
C THR A 19 -15.94 -1.31 3.34
N CYS A 20 -15.62 -0.10 2.88
CA CYS A 20 -14.61 0.74 3.53
C CYS A 20 -15.11 1.24 4.89
N PRO A 21 -14.34 1.05 5.99
CA PRO A 21 -14.69 1.61 7.29
C PRO A 21 -14.85 3.14 7.24
N GLU A 22 -15.80 3.69 8.00
CA GLU A 22 -16.04 5.15 8.00
C GLU A 22 -14.84 5.92 8.55
N SER A 23 -14.01 5.31 9.41
CA SER A 23 -12.75 5.89 9.88
C SER A 23 -11.80 6.21 8.71
N VAL A 24 -11.69 5.30 7.74
CA VAL A 24 -10.86 5.50 6.54
C VAL A 24 -11.44 6.58 5.64
N LYS A 25 -12.76 6.58 5.40
CA LYS A 25 -13.42 7.64 4.60
C LYS A 25 -13.23 9.02 5.24
N LYS A 26 -13.40 9.11 6.56
CA LYS A 26 -13.15 10.33 7.34
C LYS A 26 -11.68 10.77 7.22
N TRP A 27 -10.74 9.84 7.31
CA TRP A 27 -9.32 10.13 7.18
C TRP A 27 -8.96 10.70 5.80
N LEU A 28 -9.49 10.13 4.71
CA LEU A 28 -9.33 10.69 3.36
C LEU A 28 -9.88 12.12 3.26
N ARG A 29 -11.08 12.39 3.80
CA ARG A 29 -11.65 13.74 3.85
C ARG A 29 -10.79 14.70 4.68
N GLN A 30 -10.24 14.25 5.81
CA GLN A 30 -9.33 15.05 6.64
C GLN A 30 -8.05 15.41 5.91
N LEU A 31 -7.46 14.48 5.15
CA LEU A 31 -6.29 14.75 4.31
C LEU A 31 -6.60 15.81 3.25
N LYS A 32 -7.72 15.71 2.52
CA LYS A 32 -8.14 16.75 1.55
C LYS A 32 -8.33 18.10 2.21
N ASN A 33 -9.05 18.15 3.34
CA ASN A 33 -9.30 19.38 4.08
C ASN A 33 -8.00 20.02 4.60
N ALA A 34 -6.98 19.21 4.88
CA ALA A 34 -5.64 19.67 5.25
C ALA A 34 -4.78 20.10 4.03
N GLY A 35 -5.38 20.20 2.84
CA GLY A 35 -4.72 20.63 1.60
C GLY A 35 -3.79 19.58 1.00
N LYS A 36 -3.95 18.29 1.33
CA LYS A 36 -3.21 17.19 0.68
C LYS A 36 -3.88 16.86 -0.64
N ILE A 37 -3.07 16.64 -1.68
CA ILE A 37 -3.53 16.12 -2.97
C ILE A 37 -3.64 14.60 -2.84
N LEU A 38 -4.82 14.06 -3.09
CA LEU A 38 -5.07 12.63 -3.04
C LEU A 38 -5.15 12.03 -4.44
N MET A 39 -4.54 10.87 -4.61
CA MET A 39 -4.46 10.18 -5.89
C MET A 39 -4.83 8.71 -5.74
N LEU A 40 -5.57 8.17 -6.71
CA LEU A 40 -5.84 6.73 -6.84
C LEU A 40 -5.19 6.21 -8.12
N ILE A 41 -4.30 5.22 -8.00
CA ILE A 41 -3.56 4.65 -9.14
C ILE A 41 -3.80 3.13 -9.21
N THR A 42 -4.57 2.68 -10.19
CA THR A 42 -4.96 1.28 -10.37
C THR A 42 -4.63 0.76 -11.76
N SER A 43 -4.22 -0.51 -11.85
CA SER A 43 -4.05 -1.21 -13.12
C SER A 43 -5.37 -1.74 -13.69
N SER A 44 -6.49 -1.54 -12.99
CA SER A 44 -7.83 -1.89 -13.47
C SER A 44 -8.35 -0.90 -14.50
N HIS A 45 -9.24 -1.35 -15.40
CA HIS A 45 -9.99 -0.47 -16.29
C HIS A 45 -10.93 0.46 -15.50
N SER A 46 -11.29 1.58 -16.13
CA SER A 46 -12.16 2.65 -15.63
C SER A 46 -13.52 2.16 -15.14
N ASP A 47 -14.22 1.37 -15.96
CA ASP A 47 -15.53 0.80 -15.63
C ASP A 47 -15.50 -0.04 -14.35
N TYR A 48 -14.47 -0.88 -14.22
CA TYR A 48 -14.29 -1.75 -13.07
C TYR A 48 -13.85 -0.97 -11.84
N CYS A 49 -12.96 0.02 -12.00
CA CYS A 49 -12.57 0.92 -10.92
C CYS A 49 -13.78 1.66 -10.34
N ARG A 50 -14.63 2.23 -11.21
CA ARG A 50 -15.88 2.90 -10.84
C ARG A 50 -16.76 1.98 -10.00
N LEU A 51 -17.08 0.79 -10.52
CA LEU A 51 -17.92 -0.19 -9.83
C LEU A 51 -17.38 -0.57 -8.44
N LEU A 52 -16.08 -0.83 -8.32
CA LEU A 52 -15.48 -1.17 -7.02
C LEU A 52 -15.52 0.01 -6.06
N CYS A 53 -15.18 1.22 -6.52
CA CYS A 53 -15.11 2.38 -5.65
C CYS A 53 -16.51 2.85 -5.22
N GLU A 54 -17.51 2.82 -6.10
CA GLU A 54 -18.90 3.10 -5.74
C GLU A 54 -19.40 2.15 -4.65
N TYR A 55 -19.09 0.85 -4.76
CA TYR A 55 -19.46 -0.14 -3.75
C TYR A 55 -18.73 0.06 -2.42
N ILE A 56 -17.42 0.32 -2.46
CA ILE A 56 -16.55 0.34 -1.27
C ILE A 56 -16.59 1.70 -0.55
N LEU A 57 -16.50 2.80 -1.32
CA LEU A 57 -16.35 4.16 -0.83
C LEU A 57 -17.67 4.95 -0.89
N GLY A 58 -18.54 4.65 -1.86
CA GLY A 58 -19.80 5.34 -2.11
C GLY A 58 -19.82 6.04 -3.47
N ASN A 59 -20.99 6.46 -3.92
CA ASN A 59 -21.18 7.07 -5.25
C ASN A 59 -20.43 8.40 -5.44
N ASP A 60 -20.06 9.06 -4.34
CA ASP A 60 -19.34 10.32 -4.30
C ASP A 60 -17.81 10.12 -4.17
N PHE A 61 -17.29 8.90 -4.38
CA PHE A 61 -15.87 8.60 -4.17
C PHE A 61 -14.93 9.46 -5.03
N GLU A 62 -15.37 9.90 -6.22
CA GLU A 62 -14.57 10.76 -7.09
C GLU A 62 -14.15 12.05 -6.37
N TYR A 63 -14.97 12.56 -5.44
CA TYR A 63 -14.62 13.74 -4.64
C TYR A 63 -13.52 13.49 -3.60
N LEU A 64 -13.27 12.22 -3.25
CA LEU A 64 -12.21 11.83 -2.32
C LEU A 64 -10.81 11.87 -2.95
N PHE A 65 -10.70 11.95 -4.28
CA PHE A 65 -9.43 11.97 -4.98
C PHE A 65 -9.35 13.17 -5.91
N ASP A 66 -8.20 13.81 -6.01
CA ASP A 66 -7.97 14.89 -6.97
C ASP A 66 -7.53 14.31 -8.33
N ILE A 67 -6.88 13.14 -8.31
CA ILE A 67 -6.40 12.46 -9.52
C ILE A 67 -6.77 10.98 -9.43
N VAL A 68 -7.40 10.45 -10.47
CA VAL A 68 -7.67 9.01 -10.62
C VAL A 68 -6.97 8.53 -11.90
N ILE A 69 -6.15 7.50 -11.77
CA ILE A 69 -5.42 6.90 -12.89
C ILE A 69 -5.79 5.43 -12.96
N THR A 70 -6.49 5.06 -14.03
CA THR A 70 -6.87 3.68 -14.35
C THR A 70 -5.98 3.11 -15.44
N ASN A 71 -5.98 1.79 -15.61
CA ASN A 71 -5.11 1.07 -16.55
C ASN A 71 -3.61 1.50 -16.45
N ALA A 72 -3.15 1.74 -15.22
CA ALA A 72 -1.80 2.24 -14.96
C ALA A 72 -0.69 1.27 -15.41
N LEU A 73 -1.01 -0.02 -15.59
CA LEU A 73 -0.07 -1.09 -15.99
C LEU A 73 1.24 -1.06 -15.17
N LYS A 74 1.10 -1.00 -13.84
CA LYS A 74 2.21 -1.12 -12.90
C LYS A 74 2.93 -2.46 -13.10
N PRO A 75 4.27 -2.52 -13.02
CA PRO A 75 5.20 -1.47 -12.60
C PRO A 75 5.55 -0.44 -13.69
N GLY A 76 5.12 -0.66 -14.93
CA GLY A 76 5.46 0.18 -16.09
C GLY A 76 5.09 1.66 -15.92
N PHE A 77 4.07 1.98 -15.12
CA PHE A 77 3.77 3.36 -14.72
C PHE A 77 4.97 4.10 -14.11
N PHE A 78 5.77 3.41 -13.30
CA PHE A 78 6.91 3.99 -12.60
C PHE A 78 8.21 3.87 -13.41
N SER A 79 8.37 2.76 -14.12
CA SER A 79 9.65 2.40 -14.75
C SER A 79 9.82 2.84 -16.21
N HIS A 80 8.72 3.08 -16.93
CA HIS A 80 8.80 3.42 -18.36
C HIS A 80 8.90 4.92 -18.60
N LEU A 81 9.52 5.28 -19.73
CA LEU A 81 9.65 6.66 -20.16
C LEU A 81 8.31 7.23 -20.65
N PRO A 82 8.10 8.56 -20.58
CA PRO A 82 6.84 9.16 -21.00
C PRO A 82 6.41 8.85 -22.43
N SER A 83 7.36 8.74 -23.36
CA SER A 83 7.11 8.39 -24.76
C SER A 83 6.52 6.99 -24.95
N GLN A 84 6.73 6.08 -23.99
CA GLN A 84 6.23 4.71 -24.04
C GLN A 84 4.83 4.59 -23.39
N ARG A 85 4.46 5.55 -22.54
CA ARG A 85 3.27 5.51 -21.69
C ARG A 85 2.65 6.91 -21.57
N PRO A 86 2.03 7.44 -22.64
CA PRO A 86 1.29 8.69 -22.55
C PRO A 86 0.03 8.50 -21.70
N PHE A 87 -0.44 9.58 -21.09
CA PHE A 87 -1.77 9.61 -20.48
C PHE A 87 -2.84 9.64 -21.55
N ARG A 88 -4.05 9.18 -21.24
CA ARG A 88 -5.24 9.31 -22.09
C ARG A 88 -6.40 9.85 -21.29
N THR A 89 -7.26 10.65 -21.93
CA THR A 89 -8.56 11.01 -21.35
C THR A 89 -9.54 9.86 -21.48
N LEU A 90 -10.63 9.96 -20.75
CA LEU A 90 -11.72 8.98 -20.75
C LEU A 90 -13.02 9.68 -21.15
N GLU A 91 -13.80 9.05 -22.03
CA GLU A 91 -15.18 9.41 -22.33
C GLU A 91 -16.01 8.14 -22.22
N ASN A 92 -17.03 8.14 -21.34
CA ASN A 92 -17.84 6.95 -21.01
C ASN A 92 -17.00 5.71 -20.66
N ASP A 93 -15.96 5.91 -19.85
CA ASP A 93 -14.99 4.89 -19.44
C ASP A 93 -14.15 4.30 -20.61
N GLU A 94 -14.19 4.87 -21.82
CA GLU A 94 -13.37 4.47 -22.95
C GLU A 94 -12.18 5.42 -23.17
N GLU A 95 -11.01 4.84 -23.47
CA GLU A 95 -9.77 5.59 -23.70
C GLU A 95 -9.81 6.41 -24.99
N GLN A 96 -9.52 7.69 -24.87
CA GLN A 96 -9.46 8.62 -26.00
C GLN A 96 -8.00 8.87 -26.42
N GLU A 97 -7.75 10.04 -27.03
CA GLU A 97 -6.44 10.43 -27.52
C GLU A 97 -5.38 10.54 -26.42
N ALA A 98 -4.13 10.33 -26.83
CA ALA A 98 -2.96 10.47 -25.97
C ALA A 98 -2.68 11.94 -25.66
N LEU A 99 -2.44 12.23 -24.39
CA LEU A 99 -2.05 13.53 -23.88
C LEU A 99 -0.52 13.66 -23.87
N PRO A 100 0.04 14.75 -24.42
CA PRO A 100 1.47 15.02 -24.34
C PRO A 100 1.91 15.39 -22.92
N SER A 101 1.02 15.97 -22.11
CA SER A 101 1.27 16.39 -20.73
C SER A 101 -0.02 16.42 -19.91
N LEU A 102 0.13 16.50 -18.59
CA LEU A 102 -0.97 16.76 -17.67
C LEU A 102 -0.91 18.20 -17.14
N ASP A 103 -2.04 18.90 -17.21
CA ASP A 103 -2.16 20.31 -16.79
C ASP A 103 -3.18 20.54 -15.67
N LYS A 104 -4.08 19.58 -15.44
CA LYS A 104 -5.13 19.68 -14.42
C LYS A 104 -5.41 18.33 -13.74
N PRO A 105 -5.93 18.35 -12.50
CA PRO A 105 -6.50 17.15 -11.87
C PRO A 105 -7.61 16.54 -12.72
N GLY A 106 -7.92 15.27 -12.48
CA GLY A 106 -8.96 14.56 -13.21
C GLY A 106 -8.77 13.05 -13.24
N TRP A 107 -9.61 12.40 -14.05
CA TRP A 107 -9.56 10.97 -14.28
C TRP A 107 -8.90 10.68 -15.63
N TYR A 108 -7.80 9.92 -15.59
CA TYR A 108 -7.01 9.54 -16.76
C TYR A 108 -6.81 8.02 -16.84
N SER A 109 -6.49 7.56 -18.04
CA SER A 109 -6.02 6.19 -18.27
C SER A 109 -4.53 6.15 -18.62
N GLN A 110 -3.88 5.04 -18.30
CA GLN A 110 -2.45 4.80 -18.57
C GLN A 110 -1.51 5.79 -17.88
N GLY A 111 -0.58 6.39 -18.64
CA GLY A 111 0.37 7.37 -18.14
C GLY A 111 1.61 6.82 -17.42
N ASN A 112 2.34 7.75 -16.82
CA ASN A 112 3.63 7.52 -16.19
C ASN A 112 3.86 8.47 -15.00
N ALA A 113 4.73 8.05 -14.07
CA ALA A 113 5.01 8.78 -12.84
C ALA A 113 5.70 10.14 -13.08
N VAL A 114 6.46 10.30 -14.18
CA VAL A 114 7.18 11.56 -14.49
C VAL A 114 6.18 12.67 -14.80
N HIS A 115 5.26 12.44 -15.74
CA HIS A 115 4.22 13.41 -16.09
C HIS A 115 3.26 13.68 -14.92
N LEU A 116 2.96 12.65 -14.10
CA LEU A 116 2.21 12.86 -12.85
C LEU A 116 2.97 13.77 -11.88
N TYR A 117 4.27 13.57 -11.71
CA TYR A 117 5.08 14.38 -10.80
C TYR A 117 5.16 15.85 -11.25
N GLU A 118 5.23 16.11 -12.57
CA GLU A 118 5.14 17.47 -13.10
C GLU A 118 3.77 18.13 -12.83
N LEU A 119 2.67 17.37 -12.92
CA LEU A 119 1.36 17.87 -12.49
C LEU A 119 1.36 18.20 -10.99
N LEU A 120 1.94 17.34 -10.14
CA LEU A 120 2.03 17.58 -8.70
C LEU A 120 2.83 18.84 -8.35
N LYS A 121 3.92 19.14 -9.08
CA LYS A 121 4.66 20.40 -8.92
C LYS A 121 3.77 21.62 -9.20
N LYS A 122 3.01 21.59 -10.29
CA LYS A 122 2.06 22.65 -10.65
C LYS A 122 0.98 22.82 -9.58
N MET A 123 0.36 21.72 -9.15
CA MET A 123 -0.75 21.75 -8.18
C MET A 123 -0.30 22.19 -6.78
N THR A 124 0.90 21.81 -6.35
CA THR A 124 1.43 22.18 -5.03
C THR A 124 2.14 23.53 -5.01
N GLY A 125 2.53 24.06 -6.17
CA GLY A 125 3.42 25.22 -6.29
C GLY A 125 4.83 24.96 -5.74
N LYS A 126 5.22 23.70 -5.54
CA LYS A 126 6.53 23.32 -4.97
C LYS A 126 7.41 22.70 -6.04
N PRO A 127 8.71 23.03 -6.07
CA PRO A 127 9.64 22.40 -7.01
C PRO A 127 9.83 20.90 -6.71
N GLU A 128 9.77 20.52 -5.44
CA GLU A 128 9.97 19.15 -4.96
C GLU A 128 8.84 18.73 -4.02
N PRO A 129 7.65 18.40 -4.56
CA PRO A 129 6.55 17.89 -3.76
C PRO A 129 6.91 16.50 -3.19
N LYS A 130 6.70 16.31 -1.89
CA LYS A 130 6.85 15.00 -1.25
C LYS A 130 5.62 14.14 -1.54
N VAL A 131 5.84 12.89 -1.92
CA VAL A 131 4.79 11.91 -2.22
C VAL A 131 4.93 10.72 -1.30
N VAL A 132 3.81 10.29 -0.72
CA VAL A 132 3.68 9.02 0.02
C VAL A 132 2.74 8.13 -0.77
N TYR A 133 3.19 6.93 -1.14
CA TYR A 133 2.45 5.97 -1.94
C TYR A 133 2.11 4.71 -1.13
N PHE A 134 0.84 4.36 -1.11
CA PHE A 134 0.33 3.19 -0.41
C PHE A 134 0.12 2.07 -1.44
N GLY A 135 0.68 0.89 -1.19
CA GLY A 135 0.55 -0.25 -2.08
C GLY A 135 0.67 -1.57 -1.33
N ASP A 136 0.10 -2.63 -1.89
CA ASP A 136 0.05 -3.98 -1.32
C ASP A 136 1.05 -4.94 -1.97
N SER A 137 1.54 -4.59 -3.17
CA SER A 137 2.47 -5.43 -3.92
C SER A 137 3.90 -4.90 -3.87
N MET A 138 4.81 -5.74 -3.37
CA MET A 138 6.24 -5.42 -3.39
C MET A 138 6.74 -5.16 -4.82
N HIS A 139 6.25 -5.94 -5.80
CA HIS A 139 6.75 -5.92 -7.17
C HIS A 139 6.14 -4.81 -8.03
N SER A 140 4.81 -4.61 -7.98
CA SER A 140 4.14 -3.62 -8.83
C SER A 140 4.09 -2.23 -8.22
N ASP A 141 4.18 -2.12 -6.89
CA ASP A 141 3.88 -0.89 -6.18
C ASP A 141 5.09 -0.35 -5.44
N ILE A 142 5.52 -1.06 -4.40
CA ILE A 142 6.45 -0.49 -3.42
C ILE A 142 7.87 -0.38 -3.97
N PHE A 143 8.44 -1.44 -4.55
CA PHE A 143 9.78 -1.36 -5.14
C PHE A 143 9.84 -0.31 -6.28
N PRO A 144 8.92 -0.30 -7.27
CA PRO A 144 8.99 0.68 -8.35
C PRO A 144 8.79 2.14 -7.88
N ALA A 145 7.84 2.41 -6.98
CA ALA A 145 7.60 3.76 -6.47
C ALA A 145 8.81 4.29 -5.68
N CYS A 146 9.42 3.45 -4.84
CA CYS A 146 10.63 3.79 -4.11
C CYS A 146 11.82 3.97 -5.08
N HIS A 147 12.07 3.00 -5.95
CA HIS A 147 13.29 2.94 -6.76
C HIS A 147 13.31 3.91 -7.94
N TYR A 148 12.21 4.02 -8.69
CA TYR A 148 12.17 4.84 -9.91
C TYR A 148 11.64 6.26 -9.67
N SER A 149 10.81 6.45 -8.63
CA SER A 149 10.19 7.76 -8.35
C SER A 149 10.67 8.41 -7.06
N ASN A 150 11.48 7.72 -6.25
CA ASN A 150 11.97 8.22 -4.95
C ASN A 150 10.82 8.69 -4.04
N TRP A 151 9.69 7.99 -4.09
CA TRP A 151 8.54 8.26 -3.23
C TRP A 151 8.68 7.52 -1.90
N GLU A 152 8.16 8.11 -0.84
CA GLU A 152 7.96 7.42 0.43
C GLU A 152 6.88 6.35 0.23
N THR A 153 7.04 5.18 0.81
CA THR A 153 6.18 4.03 0.52
C THR A 153 5.64 3.40 1.80
N VAL A 154 4.34 3.15 1.81
CA VAL A 154 3.66 2.41 2.88
C VAL A 154 3.19 1.09 2.29
N LEU A 155 3.76 -0.02 2.76
CA LEU A 155 3.32 -1.35 2.37
C LEU A 155 2.09 -1.75 3.18
N ILE A 156 1.00 -2.09 2.50
CA ILE A 156 -0.17 -2.75 3.09
C ILE A 156 0.09 -4.25 3.06
N LEU A 157 0.37 -4.85 4.22
CA LEU A 157 0.74 -6.26 4.36
C LEU A 157 -0.28 -6.99 5.25
N GLU A 158 -1.25 -7.67 4.64
CA GLU A 158 -2.36 -8.31 5.38
C GLU A 158 -1.88 -9.41 6.34
N GLU A 159 -0.73 -10.03 6.07
CA GLU A 159 -0.09 -11.03 6.94
C GLU A 159 0.23 -10.48 8.34
N LEU A 160 0.30 -9.16 8.53
CA LEU A 160 0.46 -8.52 9.85
C LEU A 160 -0.79 -8.62 10.74
N ARG A 161 -1.96 -8.98 10.20
CA ARG A 161 -3.21 -9.06 10.98
C ARG A 161 -3.22 -10.17 12.04
N GLY A 162 -2.35 -11.18 11.92
CA GLY A 162 -2.35 -12.39 12.76
C GLY A 162 -1.73 -12.25 14.15
N ASP A 163 -0.98 -11.17 14.42
CA ASP A 163 -0.01 -11.11 15.51
C ASP A 163 -0.45 -10.20 16.68
N ARG A 164 -1.58 -10.52 17.32
CA ARG A 164 -2.11 -9.76 18.48
C ARG A 164 -1.80 -10.31 19.87
N ASP A 165 -1.13 -11.46 19.98
CA ASP A 165 -0.83 -12.03 21.31
C ASP A 165 0.43 -11.45 21.96
N GLY A 166 1.12 -10.51 21.31
CA GLY A 166 2.21 -9.75 21.91
C GLY A 166 1.65 -8.65 22.80
N LYS A 167 1.99 -8.66 24.08
CA LYS A 167 1.81 -7.46 24.92
C LYS A 167 2.59 -6.31 24.25
N PRO A 168 2.01 -5.10 24.16
CA PRO A 168 2.77 -3.95 23.68
C PRO A 168 3.98 -3.77 24.60
N GLU A 169 5.18 -3.69 24.04
CA GLU A 169 6.33 -3.21 24.80
C GLU A 169 6.01 -1.79 25.31
N ASP A 170 6.27 -1.56 26.59
CA ASP A 170 5.89 -0.37 27.38
C ASP A 170 6.66 0.92 26.99
N SER A 171 6.96 1.15 25.71
CA SER A 171 7.83 2.24 25.27
C SER A 171 7.14 3.40 24.55
N GLU A 172 5.84 3.34 24.25
CA GLU A 172 5.12 4.49 23.65
C GLU A 172 4.19 5.20 24.66
N PRO A 173 4.28 6.55 24.78
CA PRO A 173 3.43 7.31 25.68
C PRO A 173 1.94 7.11 25.37
N LEU A 174 1.14 6.95 26.44
CA LEU A 174 -0.30 6.63 26.46
C LEU A 174 -1.23 7.61 25.72
N GLU A 175 -0.71 8.65 25.08
CA GLU A 175 -1.52 9.64 24.38
C GLU A 175 -1.60 9.31 22.89
N LYS A 176 -2.75 8.75 22.51
CA LYS A 176 -3.28 8.56 21.13
C LYS A 176 -2.99 7.21 20.44
N LYS A 177 -3.26 6.09 21.13
CA LYS A 177 -3.58 4.84 20.43
C LYS A 177 -4.94 5.02 19.71
N GLY A 178 -4.95 4.98 18.39
CA GLY A 178 -6.19 4.82 17.61
C GLY A 178 -6.89 3.53 18.04
N LYS A 179 -8.23 3.49 18.02
CA LYS A 179 -9.02 2.31 18.40
C LYS A 179 -9.06 1.30 17.26
N TYR A 180 -7.88 0.93 16.75
CA TYR A 180 -7.79 -0.11 15.73
C TYR A 180 -8.04 -1.49 16.36
N GLU A 181 -9.32 -1.84 16.49
CA GLU A 181 -9.77 -3.17 16.88
C GLU A 181 -9.51 -4.21 15.78
N GLY A 182 -9.15 -3.75 14.57
CA GLY A 182 -8.98 -4.49 13.32
C GLY A 182 -10.08 -5.49 12.99
N PRO A 183 -9.97 -6.21 11.87
CA PRO A 183 -11.12 -6.95 11.36
C PRO A 183 -11.52 -8.12 12.28
N LYS A 184 -12.83 -8.27 12.52
CA LYS A 184 -13.47 -9.41 13.23
C LYS A 184 -13.36 -10.75 12.47
N ALA A 185 -12.70 -10.76 11.31
CA ALA A 185 -12.45 -11.94 10.52
C ALA A 185 -11.37 -12.82 11.18
N LYS A 186 -11.42 -14.14 10.92
CA LYS A 186 -10.40 -15.07 11.43
C LYS A 186 -9.00 -14.56 11.05
N PRO A 187 -8.03 -14.54 11.99
CA PRO A 187 -6.67 -14.13 11.68
C PRO A 187 -6.16 -14.99 10.53
N LEU A 188 -5.62 -14.34 9.49
CA LEU A 188 -4.98 -15.03 8.38
C LEU A 188 -3.75 -15.77 8.94
N ASN A 189 -3.97 -17.07 9.19
CA ASN A 189 -3.03 -18.12 9.58
C ASN A 189 -1.64 -17.67 10.04
N ARG A 190 -1.45 -17.75 11.36
CA ARG A 190 -0.24 -17.46 12.15
C ARG A 190 1.06 -18.20 11.74
N LEU A 191 1.02 -19.08 10.74
CA LEU A 191 2.14 -19.79 10.09
C LEU A 191 1.50 -20.74 9.07
N SER A 192 2.00 -20.77 7.83
CA SER A 192 1.53 -21.76 6.86
C SER A 192 2.05 -23.15 7.24
N LYS A 193 1.16 -24.14 7.37
CA LYS A 193 1.57 -25.54 7.58
C LYS A 193 2.41 -26.10 6.43
N LYS A 194 2.28 -25.52 5.23
CA LYS A 194 2.96 -25.97 4.01
C LYS A 194 4.23 -25.17 3.73
N TRP A 195 4.19 -23.86 3.98
CA TRP A 195 5.21 -22.91 3.53
C TRP A 195 5.93 -22.19 4.68
N GLY A 196 5.57 -22.48 5.94
CA GLY A 196 6.18 -21.84 7.09
C GLY A 196 5.78 -20.36 7.24
N SER A 197 6.72 -19.57 7.74
CA SER A 197 6.54 -18.14 8.02
C SER A 197 6.80 -17.32 6.77
N PHE A 198 6.02 -16.25 6.59
CA PHE A 198 6.29 -15.28 5.55
C PHE A 198 7.58 -14.48 5.81
N PHE A 199 7.98 -14.34 7.08
CA PHE A 199 9.07 -13.45 7.51
C PHE A 199 10.41 -14.15 7.73
N ILE A 200 10.38 -15.41 8.18
CA ILE A 200 11.59 -16.18 8.49
C ILE A 200 11.51 -17.60 7.92
N ASP A 201 12.68 -18.20 7.69
CA ASP A 201 12.83 -19.58 7.25
C ASP A 201 13.93 -20.27 8.08
N SER A 202 13.88 -21.59 8.16
CA SER A 202 14.88 -22.42 8.84
C SER A 202 15.74 -23.13 7.82
N VAL A 203 17.05 -22.85 7.83
CA VAL A 203 18.02 -23.54 6.97
C VAL A 203 18.82 -24.52 7.82
N SER A 204 18.67 -25.81 7.51
CA SER A 204 19.45 -26.88 8.12
C SER A 204 20.91 -26.79 7.67
N GLY A 205 21.84 -26.77 8.63
CA GLY A 205 23.27 -26.87 8.34
C GLY A 205 23.66 -28.24 7.78
N LEU A 206 24.77 -28.30 7.05
CA LEU A 206 25.39 -29.59 6.71
C LEU A 206 25.88 -30.23 8.03
N GLU A 207 25.40 -31.45 8.33
CA GLU A 207 25.78 -32.34 9.44
C GLU A 207 25.86 -31.70 10.85
N ASN A 208 24.91 -32.08 11.72
CA ASN A 208 24.92 -31.88 13.19
C ASN A 208 24.94 -30.43 13.72
N THR A 209 24.58 -29.42 12.93
CA THR A 209 24.38 -28.04 13.42
C THR A 209 22.88 -27.73 13.60
N GLU A 210 22.50 -27.10 14.72
CA GLU A 210 21.13 -26.60 14.95
C GLU A 210 20.64 -25.77 13.77
N ASP A 211 19.35 -25.90 13.43
CA ASP A 211 18.71 -25.12 12.36
C ASP A 211 18.91 -23.62 12.61
N SER A 212 19.45 -22.94 11.60
CA SER A 212 19.65 -21.49 11.65
C SER A 212 18.44 -20.77 11.07
N LEU A 213 17.86 -19.86 11.85
CA LEU A 213 16.78 -19.00 11.38
C LEU A 213 17.37 -17.89 10.50
N VAL A 214 16.78 -17.69 9.33
CA VAL A 214 17.14 -16.63 8.38
C VAL A 214 15.91 -15.83 7.99
N TYR A 215 16.11 -14.57 7.65
CA TYR A 215 15.06 -13.74 7.09
C TYR A 215 14.71 -14.20 5.66
N THR A 216 13.43 -14.34 5.37
CA THR A 216 12.96 -14.62 4.00
C THR A 216 13.31 -13.47 3.07
N TRP A 217 13.26 -13.75 1.76
CA TRP A 217 13.37 -12.71 0.75
C TRP A 217 12.32 -11.62 0.98
N SER A 218 11.06 -11.99 1.26
CA SER A 218 9.98 -11.04 1.53
C SER A 218 10.30 -10.10 2.69
N CYS A 219 10.75 -10.63 3.84
CA CYS A 219 11.10 -9.81 4.99
C CYS A 219 12.23 -8.81 4.68
N LYS A 220 13.27 -9.26 3.98
CA LYS A 220 14.40 -8.39 3.60
C LYS A 220 13.96 -7.26 2.66
N ARG A 221 12.99 -7.51 1.77
CA ARG A 221 12.52 -6.52 0.80
C ARG A 221 11.57 -5.50 1.43
N ILE A 222 10.75 -5.92 2.40
CA ILE A 222 9.88 -5.01 3.16
C ILE A 222 10.70 -3.87 3.77
N SER A 223 11.72 -4.21 4.58
CA SER A 223 12.55 -3.22 5.26
C SER A 223 13.47 -2.42 4.33
N ALA A 224 13.74 -2.94 3.12
CA ALA A 224 14.61 -2.27 2.16
C ALA A 224 13.88 -1.23 1.30
N TYR A 225 12.60 -1.43 1.01
CA TYR A 225 11.85 -0.62 0.04
C TYR A 225 10.59 0.04 0.59
N SER A 226 10.21 -0.24 1.83
CA SER A 226 9.07 0.39 2.50
C SER A 226 9.58 1.36 3.55
N THR A 227 8.93 2.51 3.69
CA THR A 227 9.15 3.42 4.83
C THR A 227 8.55 2.80 6.11
N ILE A 228 7.32 2.30 6.00
CA ILE A 228 6.62 1.52 7.04
C ILE A 228 5.76 0.42 6.41
N ALA A 229 5.35 -0.55 7.22
CA ALA A 229 4.39 -1.60 6.83
C ALA A 229 3.21 -1.65 7.81
N ILE A 230 1.98 -1.72 7.28
CA ILE A 230 0.72 -1.72 8.03
C ILE A 230 -0.23 -2.84 7.55
N PRO A 231 -1.09 -3.40 8.41
CA PRO A 231 -2.02 -4.49 8.02
C PRO A 231 -3.21 -4.03 7.15
N SER A 232 -3.52 -2.74 7.19
CA SER A 232 -4.62 -2.09 6.47
C SER A 232 -4.51 -0.57 6.65
N ILE A 233 -5.18 0.21 5.81
CA ILE A 233 -5.30 1.67 6.00
C ILE A 233 -6.06 2.00 7.29
N GLU A 234 -7.02 1.16 7.67
CA GLU A 234 -7.80 1.31 8.91
C GLU A 234 -6.89 1.36 10.16
N ALA A 235 -5.74 0.69 10.12
CA ALA A 235 -4.78 0.68 11.23
C ALA A 235 -4.26 2.08 11.59
N ILE A 236 -4.23 3.01 10.64
CA ILE A 236 -3.68 4.36 10.84
C ILE A 236 -4.74 5.46 10.69
N ALA A 237 -5.95 5.12 10.22
CA ALA A 237 -6.96 6.10 9.85
C ALA A 237 -7.48 6.96 11.03
N GLU A 238 -7.37 6.46 12.26
CA GLU A 238 -7.78 7.20 13.45
C GLU A 238 -6.64 7.98 14.13
N LEU A 239 -5.41 7.85 13.63
CA LEU A 239 -4.28 8.59 14.16
C LEU A 239 -4.34 10.05 13.70
N PRO A 240 -3.76 10.99 14.48
CA PRO A 240 -3.55 12.35 14.04
C PRO A 240 -2.78 12.42 12.73
N LEU A 241 -3.10 13.39 11.88
CA LEU A 241 -2.40 13.59 10.60
C LEU A 241 -0.90 13.92 10.75
N ASP A 242 -0.50 14.41 11.92
CA ASP A 242 0.88 14.72 12.30
C ASP A 242 1.55 13.63 13.15
N TYR A 243 0.94 12.44 13.24
CA TYR A 243 1.52 11.28 13.89
C TYR A 243 2.88 10.94 13.25
N LYS A 244 3.88 10.68 14.09
CA LYS A 244 5.23 10.33 13.67
C LYS A 244 5.43 8.83 13.78
N PHE A 245 5.55 8.16 12.65
CA PHE A 245 5.89 6.75 12.63
C PHE A 245 7.39 6.55 12.73
N THR A 246 7.79 5.50 13.45
CA THR A 246 9.15 4.98 13.33
C THR A 246 9.27 4.25 12.00
N SER A 247 10.26 4.63 11.19
CA SER A 247 10.48 4.03 9.87
C SER A 247 11.48 2.87 9.93
N PHE A 248 11.43 2.02 8.91
CA PHE A 248 12.56 1.15 8.60
C PHE A 248 13.79 2.05 8.31
N SER A 249 14.91 1.75 8.98
CA SER A 249 16.18 2.41 8.75
C SER A 249 17.33 1.47 9.10
N SER A 250 18.52 1.75 8.58
CA SER A 250 19.73 0.98 8.93
C SER A 250 20.13 1.12 10.41
N ASN A 251 19.66 2.17 11.08
CA ASN A 251 20.09 2.55 12.43
C ASN A 251 19.10 2.15 13.52
N ASN A 252 17.88 1.77 13.15
CA ASN A 252 16.83 1.33 14.06
C ASN A 252 16.79 -0.21 14.16
N SER A 253 16.04 -0.72 15.15
CA SER A 253 15.68 -2.14 15.16
C SER A 253 15.08 -2.56 13.82
N LYS A 254 15.41 -3.77 13.35
CA LYS A 254 14.85 -4.35 12.11
C LYS A 254 13.32 -4.47 12.13
N THR A 255 12.73 -4.40 13.31
CA THR A 255 11.29 -4.46 13.55
C THR A 255 10.60 -3.08 13.62
N ALA A 256 11.37 -1.98 13.61
CA ALA A 256 10.88 -0.66 13.97
C ALA A 256 9.90 -0.03 12.96
N GLY A 257 9.91 -0.46 11.70
CA GLY A 257 9.01 0.04 10.65
C GLY A 257 7.68 -0.69 10.52
N TYR A 258 7.42 -1.70 11.36
CA TYR A 258 6.13 -2.39 11.38
C TYR A 258 5.18 -1.71 12.35
N TYR A 259 3.97 -1.40 11.89
CA TYR A 259 2.92 -0.78 12.69
C TYR A 259 1.61 -1.56 12.56
N PRO A 260 0.80 -1.75 13.63
CA PRO A 260 1.02 -1.25 14.99
C PRO A 260 2.06 -2.03 15.80
N ASN A 261 2.33 -3.29 15.42
CA ASN A 261 3.33 -4.13 16.08
C ASN A 261 4.12 -4.89 15.01
N PRO A 262 5.39 -5.22 15.28
CA PRO A 262 6.13 -6.14 14.43
C PRO A 262 5.57 -7.56 14.49
N PRO A 263 5.82 -8.38 13.46
CA PRO A 263 5.50 -9.80 13.50
C PRO A 263 6.15 -10.47 14.71
N LEU A 264 5.39 -11.27 15.47
CA LEU A 264 5.87 -11.92 16.69
C LEU A 264 7.10 -12.80 16.44
N VAL A 265 7.14 -13.39 15.26
CA VAL A 265 8.23 -14.25 14.82
C VAL A 265 9.57 -13.49 14.68
N LEU A 266 9.51 -12.15 14.56
CA LEU A 266 10.67 -11.27 14.54
C LEU A 266 11.07 -10.76 15.93
N SER A 267 10.20 -10.88 16.94
CA SER A 267 10.49 -10.45 18.32
C SER A 267 11.43 -11.41 19.07
N ASN A 268 11.56 -12.67 18.62
CA ASN A 268 12.49 -13.65 19.19
C ASN A 268 13.89 -13.51 18.54
N ASP A 269 14.55 -12.38 18.75
CA ASP A 269 15.79 -11.98 18.06
C ASP A 269 17.03 -12.85 18.39
N GLY A 270 16.93 -13.77 19.37
CA GLY A 270 18.09 -14.47 19.95
C GLY A 270 18.86 -15.45 19.07
N LYS A 271 18.40 -15.80 17.86
CA LYS A 271 19.06 -16.81 16.98
C LYS A 271 19.05 -16.50 15.46
N LEU A 272 18.71 -15.29 15.03
CA LEU A 272 18.59 -14.96 13.60
C LEU A 272 19.93 -14.55 12.99
N LYS A 273 20.41 -15.30 11.98
CA LYS A 273 21.63 -14.94 11.22
C LYS A 273 21.25 -14.18 9.95
N THR A 274 21.83 -12.99 9.75
CA THR A 274 21.85 -12.33 8.44
C THR A 274 22.97 -12.91 7.60
N LYS A 275 22.62 -13.78 6.65
CA LYS A 275 23.45 -14.04 5.47
C LYS A 275 23.01 -13.12 4.32
#